data_AF-A0A534EPD0-F1
#
_entry.id   AF-A0A534EPD0-F1
#
_cell.length_a   1.000
_cell.length_b   1.000
_cell.length_c   1.000
_cell.angle_alpha   90.00
_cell.angle_beta   90.00
_cell.angle_gamma   90.00
#
_symmetry.space_group_name_H-M   'P 1'
#
loop_
_entity.id
_entity.type
_entity.pdbx_description
1 polymer ?
#
loop_
_entity_poly.entity_id
_entity_poly.type
_entity_poly.pdbx_seq_one_letter_code
_entity_poly.pdbx_strand_id
1 'polypeptide(L)' 'MADLAPMQTARTIIALEHDAQGVSLRWDDGLRSRFHVLWLRDNCPCPQCRHPQAL' A
#
# COMPACT_ATOMS: atom_id res chain seq x y z
N MET A 1 7.93 9.28 -13.52
CA MET A 1 6.51 9.68 -13.52
C MET A 1 5.70 8.40 -13.27
N ALA A 2 5.26 8.10 -12.06
CA ALA A 2 4.08 8.68 -11.42
C ALA A 2 4.23 8.54 -9.89
N ASP A 3 4.13 9.61 -9.12
CA ASP A 3 2.92 9.84 -8.32
C ASP A 3 2.01 8.60 -8.28
N LEU A 4 1.81 7.96 -7.12
CA LEU A 4 0.84 6.85 -7.01
C LEU A 4 -0.60 7.27 -7.39
N ALA A 5 -0.81 8.55 -7.69
CA ALA A 5 -2.04 9.17 -8.12
C ALA A 5 -2.85 8.46 -9.23
N PRO A 6 -2.33 7.59 -10.14
CA PRO A 6 -3.20 6.82 -11.01
C PRO A 6 -3.20 5.32 -10.70
N MET A 7 -2.66 4.85 -9.57
CA MET A 7 -2.89 3.45 -9.13
C MET A 7 -4.33 3.29 -8.61
N GLN A 8 -5.30 3.61 -9.46
CA GLN A 8 -6.69 3.21 -9.28
C GLN A 8 -6.75 1.70 -9.47
N THR A 9 -6.74 1.01 -8.34
CA THR A 9 -7.26 -0.35 -8.28
C THR A 9 -8.74 -0.31 -8.66
N ALA A 10 -9.18 -1.25 -9.50
CA ALA A 10 -10.60 -1.44 -9.83
C ALA A 10 -11.44 -1.85 -8.59
N ARG A 11 -10.78 -2.17 -7.48
CA ARG A 11 -11.37 -2.55 -6.19
C ARG A 11 -11.32 -1.39 -5.21
N THR A 12 -12.40 -1.16 -4.50
CA THR A 12 -12.43 -0.21 -3.38
C THR A 12 -12.14 -0.92 -2.06
N ILE A 13 -11.49 -0.21 -1.12
CA ILE A 13 -11.24 -0.71 0.24
C ILE A 13 -12.50 -0.47 1.07
N ILE A 14 -13.09 -1.53 1.61
CA ILE A 14 -14.33 -1.46 2.41
C ILE A 14 -14.09 -1.68 3.92
N ALA A 15 -12.92 -2.20 4.30
CA ALA A 15 -12.48 -2.24 5.70
C ALA A 15 -10.96 -2.29 5.80
N LEU A 16 -10.43 -1.74 6.89
CA LEU A 16 -9.01 -1.72 7.23
C LEU A 16 -8.86 -2.07 8.71
N GLU A 17 -7.92 -2.98 9.00
CA GLU A 17 -7.49 -3.34 10.35
C GLU A 17 -5.96 -3.30 10.39
N HIS A 18 -5.38 -2.95 11.55
CA HIS A 18 -3.93 -2.95 11.71
C HIS A 18 -3.51 -3.46 13.09
N ASP A 19 -2.34 -4.10 13.12
CA ASP A 19 -1.67 -4.54 14.34
C ASP A 19 -0.17 -4.20 14.26
N ALA A 20 0.60 -4.63 15.26
CA ALA A 20 2.04 -4.38 15.30
C ALA A 20 2.82 -5.07 14.15
N GLN A 21 2.23 -6.04 13.46
CA GLN A 21 2.87 -6.83 12.41
C GLN A 21 2.46 -6.39 11.00
N GLY A 22 1.36 -5.63 10.85
CA GLY A 22 0.97 -5.12 9.53
C GLY A 22 -0.46 -4.57 9.44
N VAL A 23 -0.89 -4.40 8.18
CA VAL A 23 -2.21 -3.88 7.80
C VAL A 23 -2.96 -4.95 7.01
N SER A 24 -4.23 -5.17 7.37
CA SER A 24 -5.14 -6.05 6.65
C SER A 24 -6.25 -5.23 6.00
N LEU A 25 -6.55 -5.51 4.74
CA LEU A 25 -7.59 -4.85 3.95
C LEU A 25 -8.66 -5.84 3.54
N ARG A 26 -9.92 -5.40 3.52
CA ARG A 26 -11.01 -6.06 2.81
C ARG A 26 -11.45 -5.21 1.63
N TRP A 27 -11.56 -5.85 0.47
CA TRP A 27 -11.98 -5.25 -0.78
C TRP A 27 -13.48 -5.47 -1.02
N ASP A 28 -14.08 -4.65 -1.87
CA ASP A 28 -15.50 -4.74 -2.28
C ASP A 28 -15.86 -6.04 -3.00
N ASP A 29 -14.90 -6.68 -3.68
CA ASP A 29 -15.04 -8.00 -4.29
C ASP A 29 -14.93 -9.18 -3.29
N GLY A 30 -14.75 -8.88 -2.00
CA GLY A 30 -14.60 -9.87 -0.93
C GLY A 30 -13.16 -10.37 -0.73
N LEU A 31 -12.20 -9.95 -1.57
CA LEU A 31 -10.80 -10.28 -1.39
C LEU A 31 -10.29 -9.72 -0.05
N ARG A 32 -9.30 -10.42 0.53
CA ARG A 32 -8.56 -9.97 1.69
C ARG A 32 -7.08 -9.91 1.37
N SER A 33 -6.42 -8.84 1.78
CA SER A 33 -4.97 -8.67 1.61
C SER A 33 -4.34 -8.32 2.94
N ARG A 34 -3.12 -8.81 3.19
CA ARG A 34 -2.32 -8.43 4.35
C ARG A 34 -0.94 -7.97 3.90
N PHE A 35 -0.51 -6.83 4.43
CA PHE A 35 0.78 -6.22 4.16
C PHE A 35 1.58 -6.16 5.45
N HIS A 36 2.77 -6.78 5.45
CA HIS A 36 3.66 -6.75 6.60
C HIS A 36 4.25 -5.36 6.83
N VAL A 37 4.49 -5.00 8.08
CA VAL A 37 5.02 -3.68 8.49
C VAL A 37 6.37 -3.37 7.82
N LEU A 38 7.27 -4.37 7.70
CA LEU A 38 8.56 -4.18 7.02
C LEU A 38 8.39 -3.94 5.51
N TRP A 39 7.50 -4.69 4.86
CA TRP A 39 7.22 -4.50 3.44
C TRP A 39 6.66 -3.10 3.15
N LEU A 40 5.74 -2.61 3.98
CA LEU A 40 5.19 -1.26 3.84
C LEU A 40 6.26 -0.18 4.01
N ARG A 41 7.21 -0.38 4.94
CA ARG A 41 8.33 0.53 5.18
C ARG A 41 9.31 0.56 4.01
N ASP A 42 9.62 -0.60 3.43
CA ASP A 42 10.55 -0.73 2.31
C ASP A 42 9.96 -0.16 1.01
N ASN A 43 8.63 -0.22 0.87
CA ASN A 43 7.91 0.27 -0.31
C ASN A 43 7.34 1.68 -0.11
N CYS A 44 7.80 2.42 0.92
CA CYS A 44 7.30 3.76 1.21
C CYS A 44 7.50 4.69 -0.01
N PRO A 45 6.44 5.33 -0.52
CA PRO A 45 6.54 6.09 -1.76
C PRO A 45 7.10 7.51 -1.59
N CYS A 46 7.39 7.94 -0.35
CA CYS A 46 7.76 9.32 -0.09
C CYS A 46 9.15 9.67 -0.67
N PRO A 47 9.38 10.94 -1.03
CA PRO A 47 10.67 11.37 -1.57
C PRO A 47 11.87 11.10 -0.66
N GLN A 48 11.65 11.04 0.65
CA GLN A 48 12.71 10.76 1.63
C GLN A 48 13.16 9.29 1.62
N CYS A 49 12.29 8.36 1.21
CA CYS A 49 12.60 6.93 1.18
C CYS A 49 13.02 6.44 -0.20
N ARG A 50 12.62 7.12 -1.28
CA ARG A 50 12.96 6.72 -2.66
C ARG A 50 14.33 7.27 -3.06
N HIS A 51 15.11 6.46 -3.79
CA HIS A 51 16.35 6.93 -4.40
C HIS A 51 16.02 7.93 -5.53
N PRO A 52 16.68 9.11 -5.58
CA PRO A 52 16.37 10.15 -6.56
C PRO A 52 16.50 9.72 -8.03
N GLN A 53 17.31 8.70 -8.30
CA GLN A 53 17.58 8.20 -9.66
C GLN A 53 16.87 6.87 -9.98
N ALA A 54 16.05 6.33 -9.07
CA ALA A 54 15.19 5.18 -9.36
C ALA A 54 13.87 5.62 -10.05
N LEU A 55 13.97 6.63 -10.92
CA LEU A 55 12.87 7.30 -11.61
C LEU A 55 12.80 6.92 -13.09
#